data_AF-A0A8D1XXB3-F1
#
_entry.id   AF-A0A8D1XXB3-F1
#
_cell.length_a   1.000
_cell.length_b   1.000
_cell.length_c   1.000
_cell.angle_alpha   90.00
_cell.angle_beta   90.00
_cell.angle_gamma   90.00
#
_symmetry.space_group_name_H-M   'P 1'
#
loop_
_entity.id
_entity.type
_entity.pdbx_description
1 polymer ?
#
loop_
_entity_poly.entity_id
_entity_poly.type
_entity_poly.pdbx_seq_one_letter_code
_entity_poly.pdbx_strand_id
1 'polypeptide(L)'
;MPATDPSYLSADAGAPVYFYEFQHRPQCLKDRKPAFVKADHTDEIRFVFGGAFLKGDIVMFEGATEEEKWLSRKMMRYWANFARSGDPNGEGLPLWPAYGQTEEYLQLNLNLSVGQRLKELELEFWTDTIPLQWKPDVLQGQEPRSQTPGNKIRSKTPRRKDILLMGLRLIHLP
;
A
#
# COMPACT_ATOMS: atom_id res chain seq x y z
N MET A 1 0.56 2.64 -11.40
CA MET A 1 0.37 1.36 -10.69
C MET A 1 0.15 1.67 -9.21
N PRO A 2 -0.82 1.02 -8.54
CA PRO A 2 -1.07 1.23 -7.12
C PRO A 2 0.10 0.70 -6.27
N ALA A 3 0.25 1.23 -5.06
CA ALA A 3 1.38 0.93 -4.16
C ALA A 3 1.38 -0.52 -3.62
N THR A 4 0.28 -1.24 -3.75
CA THR A 4 0.04 -2.58 -3.17
C THR A 4 0.56 -3.73 -4.05
N ASP A 5 0.59 -3.57 -5.38
CA ASP A 5 1.11 -4.61 -6.30
C ASP A 5 2.62 -4.86 -6.12
N PRO A 6 3.48 -3.83 -6.03
CA PRO A 6 4.93 -4.04 -5.88
C PRO A 6 5.32 -4.64 -4.52
N SER A 7 4.56 -4.35 -3.46
CA SER A 7 4.81 -4.90 -2.11
C SER A 7 4.53 -6.40 -2.07
N TYR A 8 3.47 -6.86 -2.75
CA TYR A 8 3.14 -8.27 -2.86
C TYR A 8 4.27 -9.06 -3.54
N LEU A 9 4.77 -8.56 -4.66
CA LEU A 9 5.87 -9.18 -5.40
C LEU A 9 7.17 -9.25 -4.58
N SER A 10 7.45 -8.21 -3.78
CA SER A 10 8.67 -8.14 -2.96
C SER A 10 8.60 -9.06 -1.74
N ALA A 11 7.42 -9.22 -1.15
CA ALA A 11 7.20 -10.17 -0.06
C ALA A 11 7.34 -11.62 -0.53
N ASP A 12 6.81 -11.95 -1.71
CA ASP A 12 6.97 -13.27 -2.34
C ASP A 12 8.43 -13.59 -2.70
N ALA A 13 9.26 -12.57 -2.90
CA ALA A 13 10.71 -12.72 -3.14
C ALA A 13 11.52 -12.97 -1.85
N GLY A 14 10.88 -13.01 -0.68
CA GLY A 14 11.48 -13.39 0.60
C GLY A 14 12.16 -12.25 1.38
N ALA A 15 12.06 -11.00 0.91
CA ALA A 15 12.52 -9.84 1.65
C ALA A 15 11.41 -9.33 2.59
N PRO A 16 11.71 -8.96 3.85
CA PRO A 16 10.73 -8.32 4.73
C PRO A 16 10.20 -7.03 4.11
N VAL A 17 8.88 -6.95 3.94
CA VAL A 17 8.19 -5.75 3.46
C VAL A 17 7.44 -5.14 4.63
N TYR A 18 7.41 -3.80 4.73
CA TYR A 18 6.66 -3.10 5.77
C TYR A 18 5.77 -2.06 5.10
N PHE A 19 4.47 -2.13 5.40
CA PHE A 19 3.46 -1.28 4.77
C PHE A 19 2.86 -0.32 5.79
N TYR A 20 2.52 0.91 5.36
CA TYR A 20 1.86 1.89 6.22
C TYR A 20 0.83 2.72 5.45
N GLU A 21 -0.11 3.30 6.20
CA GLU A 21 -0.98 4.38 5.73
C GLU A 21 -0.88 5.56 6.70
N PHE A 22 -0.47 6.72 6.19
CA PHE A 22 -0.48 7.97 6.95
C PHE A 22 -1.87 8.61 6.88
N GLN A 23 -2.46 8.88 8.05
CA GLN A 23 -3.86 9.29 8.16
C GLN A 23 -4.06 10.60 8.91
N HIS A 24 -3.00 11.11 9.57
CA HIS A 24 -3.10 12.31 10.40
C HIS A 24 -3.10 13.59 9.56
N ARG A 25 -3.96 14.53 9.93
CA ARG A 25 -4.01 15.87 9.33
C ARG A 25 -3.17 16.83 10.17
N PRO A 26 -2.10 17.43 9.63
CA PRO A 26 -1.26 18.36 10.39
C PRO A 26 -2.04 19.58 10.89
N GLN A 27 -1.85 19.95 12.15
CA GLN A 27 -2.51 21.09 12.78
C GLN A 27 -2.23 22.41 12.04
N CYS A 28 -1.02 22.59 11.51
CA CYS A 28 -0.61 23.77 10.75
C CYS A 28 -1.39 23.98 9.45
N LEU A 29 -2.12 22.95 8.99
CA LEU A 29 -2.96 23.00 7.78
C LEU A 29 -4.45 23.10 8.11
N LYS A 30 -4.82 23.24 9.39
CA LYS A 30 -6.22 23.31 9.82
C LYS A 30 -7.01 24.40 9.09
N ASP A 31 -6.45 25.60 8.96
CA ASP A 31 -7.16 26.74 8.35
C ASP A 31 -6.97 26.82 6.83
N ARG A 32 -6.05 26.04 6.26
CA ARG A 32 -5.74 26.03 4.83
C ARG A 32 -6.41 24.89 4.07
N LYS A 33 -6.88 23.85 4.78
CA LYS A 33 -7.55 22.69 4.19
C LYS A 33 -9.02 22.61 4.65
N PRO A 34 -9.97 22.20 3.79
CA PRO A 34 -11.33 21.93 4.23
C PRO A 34 -11.38 20.82 5.29
N ALA A 35 -12.28 20.91 6.28
CA ALA A 35 -12.32 20.00 7.44
C ALA A 35 -12.44 18.50 7.09
N PHE A 36 -13.08 18.17 5.96
CA PHE A 36 -13.26 16.78 5.51
C PHE A 36 -11.99 16.16 4.91
N VAL A 37 -10.99 16.98 4.56
CA VAL A 37 -9.69 16.50 4.07
C VAL A 37 -8.87 16.01 5.27
N LYS A 38 -8.49 14.73 5.23
CA LYS A 38 -7.61 14.09 6.22
C LYS A 38 -6.15 14.33 5.86
N ALA A 39 -5.28 13.33 5.98
CA ALA A 39 -3.95 13.35 5.38
C ALA A 39 -4.06 13.57 3.87
N ASP A 40 -3.25 14.49 3.37
CA ASP A 40 -3.09 14.76 1.94
C ASP A 40 -1.69 14.34 1.48
N HIS A 41 -1.46 14.44 0.17
CA HIS A 41 -0.17 14.12 -0.42
C HIS A 41 0.97 14.91 0.27
N THR A 42 2.03 14.21 0.67
CA THR A 42 3.25 14.73 1.33
C THR A 42 3.09 15.25 2.75
N ASP A 43 1.92 15.13 3.38
CA ASP A 43 1.74 15.61 4.75
C ASP A 43 2.66 14.91 5.76
N GLU A 44 3.04 13.66 5.50
CA GLU A 44 3.92 12.84 6.33
C GLU A 44 5.37 13.35 6.37
N ILE A 45 5.83 14.07 5.33
CA ILE A 45 7.22 14.56 5.21
C ILE A 45 7.59 15.42 6.43
N ARG A 46 6.65 16.25 6.92
CA ARG A 46 6.87 17.10 8.10
C ARG A 46 7.21 16.30 9.36
N PHE A 47 6.66 15.09 9.47
CA PHE A 47 6.89 14.19 10.60
C PHE A 47 8.17 13.38 10.43
N VAL A 48 8.39 12.81 9.24
CA VAL A 48 9.57 11.98 8.94
C VAL A 48 10.86 12.77 9.10
N PHE A 49 10.90 14.03 8.67
CA PHE A 49 12.09 14.88 8.76
C PHE A 49 12.20 15.68 10.06
N GLY A 50 11.33 15.43 11.04
CA GLY A 50 11.40 16.13 12.32
C GLY A 50 11.15 17.63 12.20
N GLY A 51 10.27 18.07 11.29
CA GLY A 51 10.04 19.47 10.98
C GLY A 51 9.68 20.33 12.20
N ALA A 52 9.06 19.71 13.22
CA ALA A 52 8.70 20.37 14.48
C ALA A 52 9.90 20.67 15.40
N PHE A 53 11.08 20.12 15.10
CA PHE A 53 12.31 20.28 15.87
C PHE A 53 13.37 21.14 15.17
N LEU A 54 13.11 21.53 13.91
CA LEU A 54 13.98 22.42 13.15
C LEU A 54 13.97 23.83 13.79
N LYS A 55 15.13 24.48 13.74
CA LYS A 55 15.35 25.84 14.24
C LYS A 55 15.96 26.69 13.13
N GLY A 56 15.78 28.01 13.20
CA GLY A 56 16.27 28.96 12.20
C GLY A 56 15.26 29.18 11.07
N ASP A 57 15.75 29.48 9.87
CA ASP A 57 14.92 29.99 8.76
C ASP A 57 14.09 28.91 8.04
N ILE A 58 14.30 27.63 8.35
CA ILE A 58 13.56 26.51 7.73
C ILE A 58 12.33 26.18 8.58
N VAL A 59 11.16 26.59 8.08
CA VAL A 59 9.87 26.30 8.73
C VAL A 59 9.13 25.19 7.98
N MET A 60 9.22 23.96 8.50
CA MET A 60 8.54 22.79 7.93
C MET A 60 7.25 22.42 8.68
N PHE A 61 7.18 22.69 9.99
CA PHE A 61 6.06 22.29 10.82
C PHE A 61 5.82 23.27 11.97
N GLU A 62 5.38 24.47 11.62
CA GLU A 62 5.03 25.52 12.58
C GLU A 62 3.80 25.12 13.42
N GLY A 63 3.82 25.42 14.71
CA GLY A 63 2.66 25.19 15.58
C GLY A 63 2.29 23.72 15.80
N ALA A 64 3.23 22.79 15.60
CA ALA A 64 3.02 21.38 15.88
C ALA A 64 2.59 21.15 17.34
N THR A 65 1.53 20.38 17.55
CA THR A 65 1.06 20.02 18.90
C THR A 65 2.03 19.04 19.57
N GLU A 66 1.89 18.83 20.88
CA GLU A 66 2.74 17.86 21.59
C GLU A 66 2.52 16.43 21.09
N GLU A 67 1.29 16.06 20.77
CA GLU A 67 0.93 14.77 20.16
C GLU A 67 1.58 14.60 18.79
N GLU A 68 1.62 15.67 17.97
CA GLU A 68 2.28 15.65 16.67
C GLU A 68 3.80 15.51 16.79
N LYS A 69 4.41 16.19 17.77
CA LYS A 69 5.83 16.02 18.10
C LYS A 69 6.11 14.58 18.55
N TRP A 70 5.22 13.97 19.33
CA TRP A 70 5.35 12.56 19.72
C TRP A 70 5.23 11.63 18.52
N LEU A 71 4.27 11.86 17.62
CA LEU A 71 4.15 11.10 16.38
C LEU A 71 5.42 11.24 15.52
N SER A 72 5.94 12.45 15.34
CA SER A 72 7.18 12.72 14.59
C SER A 72 8.38 11.98 15.19
N ARG A 73 8.53 11.97 16.52
CA ARG A 73 9.58 11.18 17.19
C ARG A 73 9.48 9.69 16.89
N LYS A 74 8.27 9.12 16.91
CA LYS A 74 8.05 7.70 16.59
C LYS A 74 8.37 7.40 15.13
N MET A 75 7.89 8.24 14.20
CA MET A 75 8.18 8.09 12.77
C MET A 75 9.68 8.18 12.49
N MET A 76 10.39 9.20 13.01
CA MET A 76 11.84 9.28 12.86
C MET A 76 12.56 8.03 13.38
N ARG A 77 12.10 7.47 14.52
CA ARG A 77 12.68 6.24 15.08
C ARG A 77 12.45 5.02 14.18
N TYR A 78 11.23 4.82 13.68
CA TYR A 78 10.93 3.72 12.74
C TYR A 78 11.80 3.80 11.48
N TRP A 79 11.88 4.99 10.85
CA TRP A 79 12.67 5.19 9.64
C TRP A 79 14.17 5.01 9.89
N ALA A 80 14.69 5.51 11.01
CA ALA A 80 16.10 5.34 11.38
C ALA A 80 16.46 3.88 11.68
N ASN A 81 15.56 3.13 12.33
CA ASN A 81 15.74 1.70 12.57
C ASN A 81 15.73 0.92 11.27
N PHE A 82 14.75 1.17 10.40
CA PHE A 82 14.67 0.54 9.09
C PHE A 82 15.92 0.80 8.25
N ALA A 83 16.41 2.04 8.21
CA ALA A 83 17.65 2.38 7.51
C ALA A 83 18.89 1.66 8.08
N ARG A 84 18.89 1.33 9.39
CA ARG A 84 20.01 0.67 10.07
C ARG A 84 20.02 -0.84 9.85
N SER A 85 18.86 -1.50 9.91
CA SER A 85 18.78 -2.97 9.98
C SER A 85 17.77 -3.61 9.03
N GLY A 86 16.98 -2.82 8.30
CA GLY A 86 15.85 -3.33 7.52
C GLY A 86 14.62 -3.69 8.36
N ASP A 87 14.68 -3.54 9.68
CA ASP A 87 13.54 -3.73 10.60
C ASP A 87 13.21 -2.39 11.26
N PRO A 88 11.99 -1.83 11.09
CA PRO A 88 11.63 -0.55 11.68
C PRO A 88 11.45 -0.62 13.21
N ASN A 89 11.30 -1.82 13.78
CA ASN A 89 10.94 -1.99 15.19
C ASN A 89 12.09 -1.67 16.16
N GLY A 90 11.72 -1.41 17.43
CA GLY A 90 12.68 -1.13 18.50
C GLY A 90 11.99 -0.75 19.81
N GLU A 91 12.80 -0.58 20.86
CA GLU A 91 12.30 -0.24 22.19
C GLU A 91 11.49 1.07 22.20
N GLY A 92 10.36 1.06 22.90
CA GLY A 92 9.47 2.22 23.04
C GLY A 92 8.60 2.54 21.81
N LEU A 93 8.58 1.65 20.80
CA LEU A 93 7.71 1.75 19.64
C LEU A 93 6.62 0.66 19.67
N PRO A 94 5.38 0.99 19.25
CA PRO A 94 4.41 -0.04 18.86
C PRO A 94 4.99 -0.98 17.80
N LEU A 95 4.53 -2.22 17.77
CA LEU A 95 4.96 -3.16 16.75
C LEU A 95 4.46 -2.71 15.37
N TRP A 96 5.38 -2.61 14.41
CA TRP A 96 5.10 -2.50 12.98
C TRP A 96 5.30 -3.89 12.37
N PRO A 97 4.21 -4.63 12.09
CA PRO A 97 4.30 -5.97 11.54
C PRO A 97 4.88 -5.96 10.13
N ALA A 98 5.67 -6.99 9.81
CA ALA A 98 6.05 -7.25 8.43
C ALA A 98 4.80 -7.63 7.64
N TYR A 99 4.67 -7.09 6.44
CA TYR A 99 3.62 -7.40 5.48
C TYR A 99 3.77 -8.86 5.03
N GLY A 100 2.67 -9.59 5.05
CA GLY A 100 2.61 -11.02 4.75
C GLY A 100 1.19 -11.48 4.46
N GLN A 101 0.87 -12.73 4.75
CA GLN A 101 -0.44 -13.34 4.40
C GLN A 101 -1.65 -12.64 5.06
N THR A 102 -1.45 -12.02 6.21
CA THR A 102 -2.47 -11.24 6.93
C THR A 102 -2.62 -9.83 6.39
N GLU A 103 -1.72 -9.41 5.49
CA GLU A 103 -1.65 -8.09 4.87
C GLU A 103 -1.69 -6.94 5.89
N GLU A 104 -0.96 -7.12 7.00
CA GLU A 104 -0.92 -6.14 8.07
C GLU A 104 -0.10 -4.91 7.70
N TYR A 105 -0.59 -3.74 8.09
CA TYR A 105 0.08 -2.47 7.87
C TYR A 105 -0.07 -1.54 9.06
N LEU A 106 0.89 -0.62 9.22
CA LEU A 106 0.86 0.37 10.29
C LEU A 106 -0.01 1.57 9.89
N GLN A 107 -1.00 1.89 10.70
CA GLN A 107 -1.77 3.13 10.59
C GLN A 107 -1.06 4.23 11.37
N LEU A 108 -0.46 5.17 10.63
CA LEU A 108 0.23 6.32 11.20
C LEU A 108 -0.78 7.45 11.44
N ASN A 109 -1.28 7.48 12.67
CA ASN A 109 -2.11 8.54 13.22
C ASN A 109 -1.61 8.88 14.64
N LEU A 110 -2.21 9.88 15.32
CA LEU A 110 -1.84 10.21 16.72
C LEU A 110 -1.91 8.97 17.63
N ASN A 111 -2.93 8.15 17.42
CA ASN A 111 -3.03 6.80 17.96
C ASN A 111 -2.57 5.82 16.89
N LEU A 112 -1.40 5.22 17.09
CA LEU A 112 -0.90 4.18 16.18
C LEU A 112 -1.71 2.89 16.37
N SER A 113 -2.05 2.27 15.26
CA SER A 113 -2.77 1.00 15.21
C SER A 113 -2.28 0.15 14.04
N VAL A 114 -2.60 -1.14 14.06
CA VAL A 114 -2.37 -2.05 12.95
C VAL A 114 -3.70 -2.25 12.22
N GLY A 115 -3.69 -2.05 10.92
CA GLY A 115 -4.78 -2.46 10.03
C GLY A 115 -4.41 -3.72 9.26
N GLN A 116 -5.40 -4.29 8.57
CA GLN A 116 -5.23 -5.44 7.69
C GLN A 116 -5.87 -5.13 6.34
N ARG A 117 -5.33 -5.70 5.26
CA ARG A 117 -5.92 -5.70 3.91
C ARG A 117 -6.30 -4.30 3.44
N LEU A 118 -5.29 -3.41 3.33
CA LEU A 118 -5.52 -2.02 2.97
C LEU A 118 -6.21 -1.92 1.60
N LYS A 119 -7.42 -1.34 1.58
CA LYS A 119 -8.18 -1.05 0.35
C LYS A 119 -8.41 -2.31 -0.52
N GLU A 120 -8.71 -3.43 0.13
CA GLU A 120 -8.92 -4.75 -0.52
C GLU A 120 -9.88 -4.67 -1.71
N LEU A 121 -11.02 -3.99 -1.55
CA LEU A 121 -12.04 -3.89 -2.60
C LEU A 121 -11.59 -3.00 -3.77
N GLU A 122 -10.91 -1.90 -3.48
CA GLU A 122 -10.35 -1.05 -4.53
C GLU A 122 -9.21 -1.76 -5.27
N LEU A 123 -8.39 -2.53 -4.54
CA LEU A 123 -7.33 -3.33 -5.13
C LEU A 123 -7.93 -4.36 -6.10
N GLU A 124 -8.90 -5.16 -5.64
CA GLU A 124 -9.64 -6.13 -6.46
C GLU A 124 -10.29 -5.46 -7.69
N PHE A 125 -10.88 -4.28 -7.51
CA PHE A 125 -11.48 -3.54 -8.61
C PHE A 125 -10.45 -3.21 -9.70
N TRP A 126 -9.28 -2.68 -9.32
CA TRP A 126 -8.27 -2.26 -10.29
C TRP A 126 -7.46 -3.42 -10.88
N THR A 127 -7.20 -4.49 -10.13
CA THR A 127 -6.36 -5.62 -10.59
C THR A 127 -7.17 -6.69 -11.30
N ASP A 128 -8.43 -6.90 -10.90
CA ASP A 128 -9.23 -8.02 -11.38
C ASP A 128 -10.39 -7.51 -12.25
N THR A 129 -11.18 -6.57 -11.73
CA THR A 129 -12.41 -6.14 -12.41
C THR A 129 -12.13 -5.39 -13.71
N ILE A 130 -11.26 -4.37 -13.69
CA ILE A 130 -10.96 -3.56 -14.87
C ILE A 130 -10.31 -4.37 -16.01
N PRO A 131 -9.27 -5.20 -15.77
CA PRO A 131 -8.66 -5.99 -16.84
C PRO A 131 -9.62 -7.04 -17.45
N LEU A 132 -10.56 -7.58 -16.66
CA LEU A 132 -11.59 -8.49 -17.18
C LEU A 132 -12.58 -7.78 -18.11
N GLN A 133 -12.96 -6.54 -17.80
CA GLN A 133 -13.88 -5.75 -18.63
C GLN A 133 -13.24 -5.26 -19.93
N TRP A 134 -11.92 -5.06 -19.94
CA TRP A 134 -11.19 -4.49 -21.09
C TRP A 134 -10.54 -5.52 -22.02
N LYS A 135 -10.94 -6.80 -22.00
CA LYS A 135 -10.37 -7.77 -22.95
C LYS A 135 -10.73 -7.43 -24.41
N PRO A 136 -9.75 -7.19 -25.31
CA PRO A 136 -10.02 -6.77 -26.68
C PRO A 136 -10.66 -7.87 -27.58
N ASP A 137 -10.74 -9.11 -27.11
CA ASP A 137 -11.27 -10.23 -27.90
C ASP A 137 -12.81 -10.25 -28.03
N VAL A 138 -13.53 -9.33 -27.37
CA VAL A 138 -15.01 -9.27 -27.41
C VAL A 138 -15.54 -8.31 -28.49
N LEU A 139 -14.68 -7.53 -29.16
CA LEU A 139 -15.11 -6.52 -30.14
C LEU A 139 -14.87 -6.89 -31.62
N GLN A 140 -14.44 -8.11 -31.93
CA GLN A 140 -14.44 -8.62 -33.31
C GLN A 140 -15.54 -9.67 -33.47
N GLY A 141 -16.62 -9.26 -34.14
CA GLY A 141 -17.84 -10.04 -34.28
C GLY A 141 -17.62 -11.43 -34.88
N GLN A 142 -18.28 -12.42 -34.26
CA GLN A 142 -18.62 -13.67 -34.91
C GLN A 142 -20.08 -14.00 -34.62
N GLU A 143 -20.91 -13.97 -35.65
CA GLU A 143 -22.06 -14.86 -35.81
C GLU A 143 -21.84 -15.69 -37.08
N PRO A 144 -22.52 -16.84 -37.27
CA PRO A 144 -22.99 -17.81 -36.28
C PRO A 144 -22.64 -19.25 -36.70
N ARG A 145 -22.73 -20.24 -35.79
CA ARG A 145 -23.00 -21.63 -36.20
C ARG A 145 -23.81 -22.39 -35.16
N SER A 146 -24.97 -22.86 -35.63
CA SER A 146 -25.94 -23.73 -35.00
C SER A 146 -25.33 -25.01 -34.40
N GLN A 147 -25.55 -25.28 -33.11
CA GLN A 147 -25.46 -26.64 -32.54
C GLN A 147 -26.53 -26.86 -31.45
N THR A 148 -27.19 -28.01 -31.56
CA THR A 148 -28.28 -28.59 -30.75
C THR A 148 -27.92 -28.85 -29.28
N PRO A 149 -28.89 -29.03 -28.36
CA PRO A 149 -28.64 -29.00 -26.93
C PRO A 149 -28.13 -30.36 -26.40
N GLY A 150 -26.88 -30.38 -25.92
CA GLY A 150 -26.29 -31.49 -25.17
C GLY A 150 -26.15 -31.13 -23.69
N ASN A 151 -26.95 -31.79 -22.86
CA ASN A 151 -27.00 -31.65 -21.40
C ASN A 151 -25.68 -32.11 -20.75
N LYS A 152 -24.95 -31.25 -20.03
CA LYS A 152 -23.92 -31.66 -19.06
C LYS A 152 -23.91 -30.77 -17.81
N ILE A 153 -24.09 -31.44 -16.68
CA ILE A 153 -24.17 -30.91 -15.32
C ILE A 153 -22.83 -30.30 -14.91
N ARG A 154 -22.86 -29.06 -14.39
CA ARG A 154 -21.68 -28.30 -13.94
C ARG A 154 -21.31 -28.70 -12.51
N SER A 155 -20.23 -29.46 -12.32
CA SER A 155 -19.57 -29.57 -11.02
C SER A 155 -18.77 -28.29 -10.74
N LYS A 156 -18.95 -27.72 -9.54
CA LYS A 156 -18.17 -26.60 -9.04
C LYS A 156 -16.89 -27.17 -8.42
N THR A 157 -15.73 -26.84 -8.98
CA THR A 157 -14.43 -27.03 -8.33
C THR A 157 -13.64 -25.72 -8.51
N PRO A 158 -13.06 -25.14 -7.45
CA PRO A 158 -12.29 -23.89 -7.58
C PRO A 158 -11.02 -24.16 -8.38
N ARG A 159 -10.80 -23.40 -9.46
CA ARG A 159 -9.54 -23.47 -10.22
C ARG A 159 -8.44 -22.76 -9.46
N ARG A 160 -7.35 -23.49 -9.21
CA ARG A 160 -6.04 -22.94 -8.79
C ARG A 160 -5.64 -21.80 -9.74
N LYS A 161 -5.11 -20.73 -9.16
CA LYS A 161 -4.53 -19.58 -9.87
C LYS A 161 -3.21 -20.01 -10.51
N ASP A 162 -3.28 -20.63 -11.69
CA ASP A 162 -2.11 -20.74 -12.57
C ASP A 162 -2.01 -19.44 -13.37
N ILE A 163 -1.36 -18.43 -12.79
CA ILE A 163 -0.92 -17.25 -13.54
C ILE A 163 0.34 -17.70 -14.31
N LEU A 164 0.15 -17.96 -15.59
CA LEU A 164 1.23 -18.21 -16.53
C LEU A 164 1.91 -16.86 -16.85
N LEU A 165 2.91 -16.45 -16.08
CA LEU A 165 3.79 -15.36 -16.47
C LEU A 165 4.86 -15.91 -17.42
N MET A 166 4.80 -15.52 -18.70
CA MET A 166 5.91 -15.72 -19.63
C MET A 166 7.12 -14.95 -19.11
N GLY A 167 8.12 -15.68 -18.61
CA GLY A 167 9.42 -15.12 -18.25
C GLY A 167 10.22 -14.78 -19.50
N LEU A 168 10.55 -13.49 -19.68
CA LEU A 168 11.58 -13.08 -20.62
C LEU A 168 12.95 -13.45 -20.01
N ARG A 169 13.49 -14.59 -20.43
CA ARG A 169 14.88 -14.99 -20.15
C ARG A 169 15.79 -14.14 -21.04
N LEU A 170 16.48 -13.16 -20.45
CA LEU A 170 17.67 -12.58 -21.08
C LEU A 170 18.78 -13.63 -21.00
N ILE A 171 19.01 -14.25 -22.16
CA ILE A 171 20.18 -15.08 -22.46
C ILE A 171 21.44 -14.23 -22.28
N HIS A 172 22.29 -14.63 -21.35
CA HIS A 172 23.71 -14.30 -21.36
C HIS A 172 24.42 -15.18 -22.39
N LEU A 173 25.41 -14.61 -23.07
CA LEU A 173 26.73 -15.17 -23.45
C LEU A 173 27.22 -14.55 -24.78
N PRO A 174 28.53 -14.51 -25.05
CA PRO A 174 29.70 -14.61 -24.19
C PRO A 174 30.49 -13.29 -24.03
#